data_AF-A0AAP8NNC7-F1
#
_entry.id   AF-A0AAP8NNC7-F1
#
_cell.length_a   1.000
_cell.length_b   1.000
_cell.length_c   1.000
_cell.angle_alpha   90.00
_cell.angle_beta   90.00
_cell.angle_gamma   90.00
#
_symmetry.space_group_name_H-M   'P 1'
#
loop_
_entity.id
_entity.type
_entity.pdbx_description
1 polymer ?
#
loop_
_entity_poly.entity_id
_entity_poly.type
_entity_poly.pdbx_seq_one_letter_code
_entity_poly.pdbx_strand_id
1 'polypeptide(L)'
;MKTKAHYTRIIYWSDEDGKYLGKLPELTPHPCVSGQTVEEVNAELDQAEEALLDALGDDLPARGIRVVVPGSRRNWIAKNKVAKMRQNLEMGQKEFAALLGTSISTLKKWESGERTPSGAAAKLLEILERNPEAVLTK
;
A
#
# COMPACT_ATOMS: atom_id res chain seq x y z
N MET A 1 18.97 -0.57 -23.91
CA MET A 1 17.51 -0.73 -23.80
C MET A 1 16.95 0.49 -23.11
N LYS A 2 16.08 1.27 -23.76
CA LYS A 2 15.40 2.40 -23.10
C LYS A 2 14.28 1.80 -22.25
N THR A 3 14.34 1.99 -20.93
CA THR A 3 13.25 1.60 -20.02
C THR A 3 12.01 2.39 -20.43
N LYS A 4 10.95 1.73 -20.89
CA LYS A 4 9.66 2.38 -21.23
C LYS A 4 9.15 3.01 -19.93
N ALA A 5 9.04 4.32 -19.88
CA ALA A 5 8.48 4.99 -18.70
C ALA A 5 6.98 4.68 -18.66
N HIS A 6 6.49 4.25 -17.49
CA HIS A 6 5.09 3.91 -17.24
C HIS A 6 4.41 4.99 -16.39
N TYR A 7 3.09 5.18 -16.55
CA TYR A 7 2.26 5.97 -15.64
C TYR A 7 2.22 5.34 -14.23
N THR A 8 1.80 6.12 -13.23
CA THR A 8 1.61 5.59 -11.87
C THR A 8 0.53 4.51 -11.91
N ARG A 9 0.69 3.48 -11.08
CA ARG A 9 -0.25 2.37 -10.97
C ARG A 9 -0.73 2.27 -9.54
N ILE A 10 -2.04 2.07 -9.36
CA ILE A 10 -2.63 1.74 -8.06
C ILE A 10 -3.34 0.41 -8.20
N ILE A 11 -2.92 -0.59 -7.42
CA ILE A 11 -3.53 -1.91 -7.34
C ILE A 11 -3.96 -2.13 -5.89
N TYR A 12 -5.20 -2.53 -5.67
CA TYR A 12 -5.76 -2.78 -4.35
C TYR A 12 -6.78 -3.91 -4.39
N TRP A 13 -7.07 -4.52 -3.25
CA TRP A 13 -8.08 -5.56 -3.12
C TRP A 13 -9.45 -4.94 -2.84
N SER A 14 -10.49 -5.41 -3.51
CA SER A 14 -11.88 -5.05 -3.24
C SER A 14 -12.57 -6.21 -2.51
N ASP A 15 -13.01 -5.96 -1.28
CA ASP A 15 -13.79 -6.93 -0.51
C ASP A 15 -15.21 -7.11 -1.06
N GLU A 16 -15.75 -6.08 -1.73
CA GLU A 16 -17.06 -6.13 -2.39
C GLU A 16 -17.02 -7.03 -3.63
N ASP A 17 -15.95 -6.91 -4.43
CA ASP A 17 -15.80 -7.67 -5.68
C ASP A 17 -15.05 -9.00 -5.51
N GLY A 18 -14.41 -9.23 -4.36
CA GLY A 18 -13.58 -10.41 -4.11
C GLY A 18 -12.40 -10.56 -5.07
N LYS A 19 -11.84 -9.45 -5.57
CA LYS A 19 -10.76 -9.43 -6.56
C LYS A 19 -9.86 -8.19 -6.43
N TYR A 20 -8.70 -8.23 -7.07
CA TYR A 20 -7.85 -7.05 -7.21
C TYR A 20 -8.44 -6.10 -8.25
N LEU A 21 -8.38 -4.80 -7.96
CA LEU A 21 -8.74 -3.71 -8.85
C LEU A 21 -7.50 -2.88 -9.14
N GLY A 22 -7.31 -2.49 -10.40
CA GLY A 22 -6.21 -1.66 -10.86
C GLY A 22 -6.69 -0.38 -11.54
N LYS A 23 -5.97 0.72 -11.32
CA LYS A 23 -6.18 1.99 -12.05
C LYS A 23 -4.88 2.75 -12.33
N LEU A 24 -4.95 3.62 -13.33
CA LEU A 24 -3.93 4.59 -13.69
C LEU A 24 -4.43 5.97 -13.26
N PRO A 25 -4.11 6.48 -12.05
CA PRO A 25 -4.80 7.64 -11.48
C PRO A 25 -4.67 8.91 -12.29
N GLU A 26 -3.65 9.05 -13.15
CA GLU A 26 -3.50 10.17 -14.08
C GLU A 26 -4.37 10.03 -15.35
N LEU A 27 -4.83 8.82 -15.69
CA LEU A 27 -5.57 8.52 -16.93
C LEU A 27 -7.01 8.08 -16.68
N THR A 28 -7.27 7.40 -15.57
CA THR A 28 -8.56 6.79 -15.25
C THR A 28 -9.03 7.21 -13.85
N PRO A 29 -10.21 7.85 -13.72
CA PRO A 29 -10.75 8.23 -12.41
C PRO A 29 -11.19 7.03 -11.56
N HIS A 30 -11.54 5.93 -12.23
CA HIS A 30 -12.04 4.68 -11.64
C HIS A 30 -11.14 3.48 -12.01
N PRO A 31 -11.26 2.34 -11.30
CA PRO A 31 -10.66 1.07 -11.71
C PRO A 31 -10.98 0.72 -13.15
N CYS A 32 -9.95 0.46 -13.93
CA CYS A 32 -10.06 0.10 -15.35
C CYS A 32 -9.76 -1.38 -15.60
N VAL A 33 -9.17 -2.08 -14.62
CA VAL A 33 -8.83 -3.50 -14.71
C VAL A 33 -9.15 -4.22 -13.40
N SER A 34 -9.34 -5.53 -13.47
CA SER A 34 -9.57 -6.34 -12.29
C SER A 34 -9.18 -7.80 -12.50
N GLY A 35 -8.59 -8.44 -11.51
CA GLY A 35 -8.06 -9.80 -11.63
C GLY A 35 -7.94 -10.51 -10.29
N GLN A 36 -7.63 -11.81 -10.33
CA GLN A 36 -7.49 -12.64 -9.13
C GLN A 36 -6.11 -12.51 -8.47
N THR A 37 -5.10 -12.09 -9.24
CA THR A 37 -3.73 -11.87 -8.74
C THR A 37 -3.23 -10.45 -9.03
N VAL A 38 -2.20 -10.00 -8.30
CA VAL A 38 -1.62 -8.66 -8.51
C VAL A 38 -0.86 -8.62 -9.84
N GLU A 39 -0.22 -9.72 -10.20
CA GLU A 39 0.58 -9.89 -11.41
C GLU A 39 -0.31 -9.79 -12.67
N GLU A 40 -1.47 -10.45 -12.64
CA GLU A 40 -2.50 -10.37 -13.67
C GLU A 40 -2.99 -8.93 -13.86
N VAL A 41 -3.41 -8.27 -12.77
CA VAL A 41 -3.86 -6.87 -12.82
C VAL A 41 -2.76 -5.93 -13.32
N ASN A 42 -1.50 -6.19 -12.96
CA ASN A 42 -0.37 -5.40 -13.44
C ASN A 42 -0.14 -5.58 -14.94
N ALA A 43 -0.25 -6.79 -15.46
CA ALA A 43 -0.16 -7.07 -16.90
C ALA A 43 -1.34 -6.47 -17.68
N GLU A 44 -2.55 -6.50 -17.12
CA GLU A 44 -3.70 -5.82 -17.72
C GLU A 44 -3.53 -4.30 -17.74
N LEU A 45 -2.93 -3.71 -16.70
CA LEU A 45 -2.58 -2.29 -16.71
C LEU A 45 -1.55 -1.93 -17.78
N ASP A 46 -0.66 -2.84 -18.17
CA ASP A 46 0.29 -2.58 -19.27
C ASP A 46 -0.46 -2.42 -20.59
N GLN A 47 -1.42 -3.31 -20.83
CA GLN A 47 -2.27 -3.29 -22.03
C GLN A 47 -3.21 -2.07 -22.02
N ALA A 48 -3.83 -1.77 -20.87
CA ALA A 48 -4.70 -0.61 -20.73
C ALA A 48 -3.95 0.71 -20.94
N GLU A 49 -2.73 0.83 -20.42
CA GLU A 49 -1.87 2.00 -20.63
C GLU A 49 -1.54 2.17 -22.12
N GLU A 50 -1.16 1.10 -22.81
CA GLU A 50 -0.84 1.16 -24.24
C GLU A 50 -2.06 1.54 -25.10
N ALA A 51 -3.22 0.97 -24.81
CA ALA A 51 -4.47 1.32 -25.49
C ALA A 51 -4.88 2.79 -25.24
N LEU A 52 -4.69 3.29 -24.01
CA LEU A 52 -4.97 4.69 -23.67
C LEU A 52 -3.99 5.66 -24.34
N LEU A 53 -2.72 5.29 -24.44
CA LEU A 53 -1.71 6.07 -25.15
C LEU A 53 -2.03 6.19 -26.64
N ASP A 54 -2.49 5.10 -27.27
CA ASP A 54 -2.91 5.10 -28.67
C ASP A 54 -4.16 5.95 -28.90
N ALA A 55 -5.13 5.89 -27.98
CA ALA A 55 -6.39 6.64 -28.10
C ALA A 55 -6.25 8.15 -27.84
N LEU A 56 -5.37 8.57 -26.91
CA LEU A 56 -5.19 9.97 -26.51
C LEU A 56 -4.17 10.73 -27.38
N GLY A 57 -3.28 10.03 -28.09
CA GLY A 57 -2.33 10.65 -29.01
C GLY A 57 -1.41 11.68 -28.34
N ASP A 58 -1.41 12.92 -28.83
CA ASP A 58 -0.58 14.01 -28.31
C ASP A 58 -1.15 14.73 -27.08
N ASP A 59 -2.44 14.54 -26.76
CA ASP A 59 -3.13 15.22 -25.65
C ASP A 59 -3.01 14.43 -24.33
N LEU A 60 -1.80 13.95 -24.06
CA LEU A 60 -1.53 13.12 -22.89
C LEU A 60 -1.37 13.97 -21.63
N PRO A 61 -2.03 13.62 -20.52
CA PRO A 61 -1.76 14.27 -19.26
C PRO A 61 -0.32 14.01 -18.85
N ALA A 62 0.34 15.04 -18.31
CA ALA A 62 1.71 14.89 -17.84
C ALA A 62 1.80 13.73 -16.85
N ARG A 63 2.70 12.78 -17.12
CA ARG A 63 3.05 11.73 -16.16
C ARG A 63 3.45 12.41 -14.86
N GLY A 64 2.68 12.15 -13.79
CA GLY A 64 2.94 12.76 -12.50
C GLY A 64 4.40 12.54 -12.11
N ILE A 65 5.15 13.61 -11.87
CA ILE A 65 6.48 13.48 -11.29
C ILE A 65 6.27 12.89 -9.90
N ARG A 66 6.51 11.59 -9.77
CA ARG A 66 6.61 10.98 -8.45
C ARG A 66 7.94 11.46 -7.88
N VAL A 67 7.92 12.59 -7.17
CA VAL A 67 9.01 12.92 -6.24
C VAL A 67 8.97 11.87 -5.15
N VAL A 68 9.65 10.75 -5.39
CA VAL A 68 10.02 9.82 -4.33
C VAL A 68 11.09 10.54 -3.54
N VAL A 69 10.67 11.39 -2.61
CA VAL A 69 11.54 11.85 -1.53
C VAL A 69 11.94 10.56 -0.80
N PRO A 70 13.22 10.16 -0.78
CA PRO A 70 13.67 9.05 0.05
C PRO A 70 13.53 9.53 1.50
N GLY A 71 12.35 9.33 2.09
CA GLY A 71 12.07 9.95 3.39
C GLY A 71 10.73 9.68 4.06
N SER A 72 9.58 9.57 3.37
CA SER A 72 8.32 9.73 4.14
C SER A 72 7.07 8.92 3.75
N ARG A 73 7.20 7.82 2.99
CA ARG A 73 6.14 6.79 2.94
C ARG A 73 6.76 5.40 3.02
N ARG A 74 7.06 4.97 4.24
CA ARG A 74 7.34 3.56 4.51
C ARG A 74 6.10 2.75 4.14
N ASN A 75 6.28 1.73 3.32
CA ASN A 75 5.21 0.92 2.78
C ASN A 75 4.62 0.01 3.87
N TRP A 76 3.85 0.58 4.80
CA TRP A 76 3.02 -0.18 5.75
C TRP A 76 1.90 -0.95 5.05
N ILE A 77 1.61 -0.60 3.79
CA ILE A 77 0.63 -1.23 2.89
C ILE A 77 1.15 -2.57 2.33
N ALA A 78 2.38 -2.98 2.64
CA ALA A 78 2.75 -4.38 2.48
C ALA A 78 1.81 -5.22 3.37
N LYS A 79 0.75 -5.78 2.76
CA LYS A 79 -0.34 -6.53 3.41
C LYS A 79 0.26 -7.36 4.54
N ASN A 80 -0.14 -7.06 5.78
CA ASN A 80 0.29 -7.72 7.01
C ASN A 80 1.59 -7.25 7.68
N LYS A 81 2.25 -6.13 7.31
CA LYS A 81 3.47 -5.73 8.04
C LYS A 81 3.23 -5.51 9.55
N VAL A 82 2.17 -4.79 9.90
CA VAL A 82 1.79 -4.56 11.30
C VAL A 82 1.37 -5.87 11.99
N ALA A 83 0.57 -6.71 11.32
CA ALA A 83 0.13 -7.99 11.85
C ALA A 83 1.31 -8.98 12.06
N LYS A 84 2.26 -9.03 11.12
CA LYS A 84 3.48 -9.86 11.22
C LYS A 84 4.36 -9.41 12.38
N MET A 85 4.53 -8.10 12.56
CA MET A 85 5.28 -7.57 13.70
C MET A 85 4.65 -8.01 15.02
N ARG A 86 3.33 -7.89 15.15
CA ARG A 86 2.60 -8.39 16.33
C ARG A 86 2.80 -9.89 16.54
N GLN A 87 2.68 -10.68 15.48
CA GLN A 87 2.84 -12.14 15.55
C GLN A 87 4.26 -12.55 15.92
N ASN A 88 5.28 -11.86 15.42
CA ASN A 88 6.68 -12.11 15.77
C ASN A 88 6.99 -11.79 17.24
N LEU A 89 6.17 -10.95 17.87
CA LEU A 89 6.24 -10.64 19.30
C LEU A 89 5.32 -11.54 20.13
N GLU A 90 4.66 -12.51 19.49
CA GLU A 90 3.74 -13.46 20.12
C GLU A 90 2.56 -12.80 20.88
N MET A 91 2.19 -11.59 20.47
CA MET A 91 1.16 -10.79 21.14
C MET A 91 -0.24 -10.92 20.53
N GLY A 92 -1.25 -10.87 21.39
CA GLY A 92 -2.64 -10.69 20.98
C GLY A 92 -2.92 -9.26 20.49
N GLN A 93 -4.00 -9.05 19.73
CA GLN A 93 -4.38 -7.70 19.26
C GLN A 93 -4.63 -6.71 20.40
N LYS A 94 -5.18 -7.16 21.52
CA LYS A 94 -5.44 -6.31 22.70
C LYS A 94 -4.14 -5.84 23.35
N GLU A 95 -3.20 -6.75 23.53
CA GLU A 95 -1.90 -6.48 24.15
C GLU A 95 -1.04 -5.58 23.28
N PHE A 96 -0.97 -5.88 21.98
CA PHE A 96 -0.22 -5.05 21.04
C PHE A 96 -0.84 -3.65 20.85
N ALA A 97 -2.16 -3.54 20.88
CA ALA A 97 -2.82 -2.23 20.85
C ALA A 97 -2.49 -1.41 22.11
N ALA A 98 -2.45 -2.05 23.28
CA ALA A 98 -2.05 -1.40 24.53
C ALA A 98 -0.59 -0.94 24.49
N LEU A 99 0.32 -1.78 23.98
CA LEU A 99 1.74 -1.44 23.78
C LEU A 99 1.91 -0.20 22.89
N LEU A 100 1.12 -0.11 21.82
CA LEU A 100 1.17 1.00 20.87
C LEU A 100 0.39 2.25 21.34
N GLY A 101 -0.30 2.20 22.48
CA GLY A 101 -1.17 3.27 22.95
C GLY A 101 -2.33 3.58 22.00
N THR A 102 -2.86 2.57 21.31
CA THR A 102 -3.94 2.71 20.32
C THR A 102 -5.13 1.82 20.65
N SER A 103 -6.27 2.04 19.99
CA SER A 103 -7.44 1.16 20.14
C SER A 103 -7.29 -0.12 19.33
N ILE A 104 -7.91 -1.21 19.79
CA ILE A 104 -7.99 -2.48 19.03
C ILE A 104 -8.61 -2.24 17.66
N SER A 105 -9.62 -1.37 17.56
CA SER A 105 -10.25 -1.03 16.29
C SER A 105 -9.28 -0.34 15.33
N THR A 106 -8.42 0.56 15.81
CA THR A 106 -7.40 1.22 15.00
C THR A 106 -6.34 0.23 14.55
N LEU A 107 -5.88 -0.65 15.45
CA LEU A 107 -4.95 -1.72 15.09
C LEU A 107 -5.52 -2.64 14.00
N LYS A 108 -6.79 -3.05 14.12
CA LYS A 108 -7.46 -3.87 13.09
C LYS A 108 -7.47 -3.19 11.72
N LYS A 109 -7.74 -1.88 11.67
CA LYS A 109 -7.70 -1.09 10.42
C LYS A 109 -6.30 -0.98 9.83
N TRP A 110 -5.26 -0.99 10.67
CA TRP A 110 -3.87 -1.05 10.21
C TRP A 110 -3.49 -2.43 9.69
N GLU A 111 -3.92 -3.49 10.39
CA GLU A 111 -3.66 -4.87 9.98
C GLU A 111 -4.39 -5.24 8.69
N SER A 112 -5.61 -4.73 8.47
CA SER A 112 -6.39 -4.92 7.23
C SER A 112 -5.93 -4.03 6.08
N GLY A 113 -5.14 -2.99 6.35
CA GLY A 113 -4.71 -2.00 5.36
C GLY A 113 -5.76 -0.92 5.05
N GLU A 114 -6.92 -0.90 5.73
CA GLU A 114 -7.92 0.17 5.63
C GLU A 114 -7.33 1.54 6.03
N ARG A 115 -6.39 1.53 6.99
CA ARG A 115 -5.64 2.72 7.42
C ARG A 115 -4.16 2.41 7.53
N THR A 116 -3.33 3.45 7.47
CA THR A 116 -1.89 3.32 7.71
C THR A 116 -1.50 4.04 8.99
N PRO A 117 -0.58 3.47 9.78
CA PRO A 117 0.00 4.19 10.91
C PRO A 117 0.79 5.38 10.38
N SER A 118 0.65 6.52 11.04
CA SER A 118 1.33 7.78 10.68
C SER A 118 1.92 8.45 11.92
N GLY A 119 2.77 9.46 11.71
CA GLY A 119 3.36 10.25 12.79
C GLY A 119 4.06 9.40 13.84
N ALA A 120 3.71 9.61 15.11
CA ALA A 120 4.30 8.93 16.25
C ALA A 120 4.12 7.40 16.20
N ALA A 121 2.94 6.90 15.79
CA ALA A 121 2.67 5.47 15.70
C ALA A 121 3.57 4.76 14.66
N ALA A 122 3.77 5.40 13.51
CA ALA A 122 4.70 4.89 12.49
C ALA A 122 6.16 4.89 12.97
N LYS A 123 6.54 5.85 13.81
CA LYS A 123 7.89 5.88 14.40
C LYS A 123 8.06 4.79 15.46
N LEU A 124 7.06 4.59 16.31
CA LEU A 124 7.08 3.55 17.33
C LEU A 124 7.17 2.14 16.72
N LEU A 125 6.38 1.86 15.67
CA LEU A 125 6.47 0.60 14.93
C LEU A 125 7.85 0.38 14.28
N GLU A 126 8.54 1.44 13.86
CA GLU A 126 9.90 1.33 13.35
C GLU A 126 10.92 1.01 14.44
N ILE A 127 10.76 1.61 15.63
CA ILE A 127 11.62 1.29 16.77
C ILE A 127 11.38 -0.17 17.16
N LEU A 128 10.13 -0.61 17.27
CA LEU A 128 9.75 -2.01 17.50
C LEU A 128 10.33 -2.98 16.47
N GLU A 129 10.38 -2.60 15.19
CA GLU A 129 10.96 -3.45 14.13
C GLU A 129 12.48 -3.61 14.27
N ARG A 130 13.18 -2.57 14.70
CA ARG A 130 14.66 -2.54 14.74
C ARG A 130 15.22 -2.97 16.09
N ASN A 131 14.52 -2.63 17.17
CA ASN A 131 14.92 -2.82 18.56
C ASN A 131 13.64 -3.01 19.41
N PRO A 132 13.08 -4.24 19.42
CA PRO A 132 11.90 -4.55 20.21
C PRO A 132 12.10 -4.29 21.70
N GLU A 133 13.29 -4.58 22.23
CA GLU A 133 13.63 -4.46 23.64
C GLU A 133 13.58 -3.02 24.19
N ALA A 134 13.74 -2.01 23.34
CA ALA A 134 13.59 -0.60 23.70
C ALA A 134 12.13 -0.19 23.94
N VAL A 135 11.18 -0.98 23.44
CA VAL A 135 9.73 -0.69 23.56
C VAL A 135 9.04 -1.68 24.49
N LEU A 136 9.50 -2.93 24.53
CA LEU A 136 9.01 -3.95 25.44
C LEU A 136 9.54 -3.66 26.86
N THR A 137 8.81 -2.84 27.60
CA THR A 137 9.01 -2.68 29.04
C THR A 137 8.68 -3.99 29.74
N LYS A 138 9.68 -4.61 30.37
CA LYS A 138 9.52 -5.75 31.28
C LYS A 138 8.90 -5.33 32.61
#